data_AF-A0A0Q7TNC0-F1
#
_entry.id   AF-A0A0Q7TNC0-F1
#
_cell.length_a   1.000
_cell.length_b   1.000
_cell.length_c   1.000
_cell.angle_alpha   90.00
_cell.angle_beta   90.00
_cell.angle_gamma   90.00
#
_symmetry.space_group_name_H-M   'P 1'
#
loop_
_entity.id
_entity.type
_entity.pdbx_description
1 polymer ?
#
loop_
_entity_poly.entity_id
_entity_poly.type
_entity_poly.pdbx_seq_one_letter_code
_entity_poly.pdbx_strand_id
1 'polypeptide(L)'
;MRLVIPMLVTSLFAWALLALHLYKNQEAAALTGSWWLASWYKFDSSFKAMVVETVYGVFVNGHSDYNCNLWTMRPELIGSLFVFLVNAAGRTPRIRAMCYILLSVGYWGDYVLLFPVGALLHEYRNDLGQAQNGTAWKAAVFLTGLLLVSAPQIWLHRLGLPAIDGLYWHMLGATMLVAAILNWPLLQAVLGGAVGRLLGRISFVLYLIHVPIICSLTSWLVLNVPPNLATPAAASATIVVVFAVSIAMYRWIDLLPTRWSRSAGRAVDGWLGSRPLVKPDKTVQSP
;
A
#
# COMPACT_ATOMS: atom_id res chain seq x y z
N MET A 1 -2.55 -6.42 -16.25
CA MET A 1 -2.12 -5.24 -17.03
C MET A 1 -2.23 -3.92 -16.27
N ARG A 2 -3.29 -3.68 -15.49
CA ARG A 2 -3.49 -2.40 -14.77
C ARG A 2 -2.34 -2.00 -13.83
N LEU A 3 -1.71 -2.96 -13.13
CA LEU A 3 -0.62 -2.71 -12.18
C LEU A 3 0.77 -2.78 -12.83
N VAL A 4 0.97 -3.67 -13.79
CA VAL A 4 2.30 -3.95 -14.39
C VAL A 4 2.89 -2.72 -15.08
N ILE A 5 2.08 -1.92 -15.78
CA ILE A 5 2.56 -0.70 -16.45
C ILE A 5 3.11 0.31 -15.43
N PRO A 6 2.37 0.70 -14.38
CA PRO A 6 2.92 1.48 -13.28
C PRO A 6 4.21 0.94 -12.69
N MET A 7 4.22 -0.35 -12.40
CA MET A 7 5.38 -1.00 -11.80
C MET A 7 6.59 -0.84 -12.73
N LEU A 8 6.45 -1.12 -14.03
CA LEU A 8 7.51 -0.95 -15.02
C LEU A 8 8.02 0.48 -15.13
N VAL A 9 7.13 1.48 -15.14
CA VAL A 9 7.54 2.89 -15.22
C VAL A 9 8.34 3.29 -13.97
N THR A 10 7.90 2.87 -12.78
CA THR A 10 8.59 3.20 -11.53
C THR A 10 9.88 2.41 -11.33
N SER A 11 9.94 1.13 -11.73
CA SER A 11 11.16 0.34 -11.77
C SER A 11 12.14 0.87 -12.82
N LEU A 12 11.66 1.37 -13.97
CA LEU A 12 12.49 2.04 -14.96
C LEU A 12 13.08 3.34 -14.42
N PHE A 13 12.29 4.12 -13.68
CA PHE A 13 12.79 5.31 -12.97
C PHE A 13 13.88 4.93 -11.96
N ALA A 14 13.66 3.89 -11.15
CA ALA A 14 14.65 3.42 -10.20
C ALA A 14 15.93 2.87 -10.88
N TRP A 15 15.77 2.13 -11.99
CA TRP A 15 16.88 1.65 -12.81
C TRP A 15 17.66 2.80 -13.45
N ALA A 16 17.00 3.84 -13.96
CA ALA A 16 17.66 4.99 -14.56
C ALA A 16 18.52 5.74 -13.53
N LEU A 17 18.03 5.90 -12.31
CA LEU A 17 18.84 6.46 -11.20
C LEU A 17 20.05 5.58 -10.87
N LEU A 18 19.90 4.25 -10.95
CA LEU A 18 21.01 3.31 -10.73
C LEU A 18 22.05 3.40 -11.83
N ALA A 19 21.62 3.38 -13.10
CA ALA A 19 22.48 3.42 -14.28
C ALA A 19 23.24 4.75 -14.40
N LEU A 20 22.67 5.85 -13.88
CA LEU A 20 23.32 7.16 -13.82
C LEU A 20 24.17 7.36 -12.55
N HIS A 21 24.30 6.36 -11.68
CA HIS A 21 25.00 6.45 -10.40
C HIS A 21 24.52 7.61 -9.50
N LEU A 22 23.22 7.92 -9.54
CA LEU A 22 22.61 9.00 -8.77
C LEU A 22 22.20 8.59 -7.35
N TYR A 23 22.34 7.32 -7.00
CA TYR A 23 22.10 6.85 -5.64
C TYR A 23 23.26 7.19 -4.72
N LYS A 24 22.95 7.89 -3.63
CA LYS A 24 23.87 8.30 -2.58
C LYS A 24 23.54 7.70 -1.22
N ASN A 25 22.66 6.70 -1.22
CA ASN A 25 22.14 6.06 -0.03
C ASN A 25 23.22 5.37 0.81
N GLN A 26 24.24 4.78 0.19
CA GLN A 26 25.32 4.11 0.94
C GLN A 26 26.18 5.12 1.71
N GLU A 27 26.57 6.22 1.08
CA GLU A 27 27.33 7.31 1.71
C GLU A 27 26.50 7.99 2.81
N ALA A 28 25.23 8.29 2.53
CA ALA A 28 24.33 8.89 3.50
C ALA A 28 24.05 7.95 4.68
N ALA A 29 23.94 6.63 4.45
CA ALA A 29 23.72 5.65 5.50
C ALA A 29 24.92 5.56 6.44
N ALA A 30 26.15 5.67 5.92
CA ALA A 30 27.36 5.72 6.74
C ALA A 30 27.40 6.98 7.62
N LEU A 31 26.95 8.12 7.10
CA LEU A 31 26.87 9.37 7.87
C LEU A 31 25.78 9.34 8.95
N THR A 32 24.58 8.84 8.63
CA THR A 32 23.44 8.85 9.56
C THR A 32 23.35 7.61 10.45
N GLY A 33 24.16 6.57 10.20
CA GLY A 33 24.06 5.27 10.86
C GLY A 33 22.79 4.48 10.52
N SER A 34 22.14 4.76 9.37
CA SER A 34 20.84 4.15 9.03
C SER A 34 21.02 2.81 8.32
N TRP A 35 20.71 1.72 9.03
CA TRP A 35 20.77 0.36 8.46
C TRP A 35 19.81 0.19 7.28
N TRP A 36 18.60 0.77 7.36
CA TRP A 36 17.59 0.63 6.31
C TRP A 36 18.06 1.27 5.01
N LEU A 37 18.68 2.44 5.09
CA LEU A 37 19.20 3.15 3.91
C LEU A 37 20.38 2.39 3.27
N ALA A 38 21.20 1.75 4.10
CA ALA A 38 22.30 0.90 3.67
C ALA A 38 21.82 -0.37 2.95
N SER A 39 20.61 -0.88 3.22
CA SER A 39 20.15 -2.17 2.66
C SER A 39 19.88 -2.13 1.14
N TRP A 40 19.66 -0.96 0.55
CA TRP A 40 19.15 -0.85 -0.82
C TRP A 40 20.24 -0.61 -1.89
N TYR A 41 19.97 -1.03 -3.12
CA TYR A 41 20.77 -0.73 -4.33
C TYR A 41 22.27 -1.11 -4.26
N LYS A 42 22.58 -2.33 -3.79
CA LYS A 42 23.96 -2.88 -3.73
C LYS A 42 24.36 -3.74 -4.95
N PHE A 43 23.67 -3.59 -6.07
CA PHE A 43 23.79 -4.45 -7.23
C PHE A 43 23.98 -3.65 -8.52
N ASP A 44 24.45 -4.29 -9.57
CA ASP A 44 24.68 -3.65 -10.87
C ASP A 44 23.40 -3.45 -11.67
N SER A 45 23.32 -2.33 -12.38
CA SER A 45 22.15 -2.01 -13.21
C SER A 45 22.04 -2.96 -14.41
N SER A 46 20.90 -3.63 -14.56
CA SER A 46 20.58 -4.46 -15.74
C SER A 46 19.15 -4.25 -16.18
N PHE A 47 18.97 -3.70 -17.38
CA PHE A 47 17.63 -3.41 -17.94
C PHE A 47 16.80 -4.69 -18.09
N LYS A 48 17.41 -5.78 -18.56
CA LYS A 48 16.73 -7.07 -18.72
C LYS A 48 16.28 -7.63 -17.37
N ALA A 49 17.15 -7.55 -16.35
CA ALA A 49 16.80 -8.02 -15.01
C ALA A 49 15.63 -7.22 -14.43
N MET A 50 15.65 -5.88 -14.57
CA MET A 50 14.55 -5.01 -14.13
C MET A 50 13.21 -5.39 -14.75
N VAL A 51 13.16 -5.63 -16.06
CA VAL A 51 11.92 -6.00 -16.76
C VAL A 51 11.40 -7.37 -16.30
N VAL A 52 12.28 -8.37 -16.22
CA VAL A 52 11.90 -9.73 -15.79
C VAL A 52 11.43 -9.74 -14.34
N GLU A 53 12.13 -9.05 -13.46
CA GLU A 53 11.74 -8.91 -12.06
C GLU A 53 10.37 -8.24 -11.93
N THR A 54 10.18 -7.10 -12.59
CA THR A 54 8.95 -6.32 -12.45
C THR A 54 7.72 -7.02 -13.04
N VAL A 55 7.87 -7.74 -14.16
CA VAL A 55 6.74 -8.42 -14.83
C VAL A 55 6.43 -9.77 -14.21
N TYR A 56 7.45 -10.50 -13.74
CA TYR A 56 7.31 -11.89 -13.31
C TYR A 56 7.84 -12.12 -11.88
N GLY A 57 9.06 -11.69 -11.60
CA GLY A 57 9.74 -11.96 -10.32
C GLY A 57 8.96 -11.48 -9.09
N VAL A 58 8.36 -10.29 -9.17
CA VAL A 58 7.56 -9.69 -8.10
C VAL A 58 6.34 -10.54 -7.72
N PHE A 59 5.66 -11.16 -8.69
CA PHE A 59 4.45 -11.94 -8.43
C PHE A 59 4.74 -13.36 -7.95
N VAL A 60 5.79 -13.99 -8.50
CA VAL A 60 6.08 -15.41 -8.25
C VAL A 60 7.04 -15.57 -7.07
N ASN A 61 8.18 -14.89 -7.14
CA ASN A 61 9.24 -15.03 -6.13
C ASN A 61 9.08 -14.00 -5.00
N GLY A 62 8.46 -12.85 -5.29
CA GLY A 62 8.40 -11.71 -4.36
C GLY A 62 9.68 -10.86 -4.36
N HIS A 63 10.58 -11.09 -5.32
CA HIS A 63 11.80 -10.30 -5.47
C HIS A 63 11.45 -8.90 -6.00
N SER A 64 12.04 -7.87 -5.39
CA SER A 64 11.71 -6.47 -5.65
C SER A 64 12.93 -5.56 -5.45
N ASP A 65 14.08 -5.96 -5.99
CA ASP A 65 15.35 -5.27 -5.79
C ASP A 65 15.36 -3.88 -6.45
N TYR A 66 14.74 -3.72 -7.61
CA TYR A 66 14.65 -2.43 -8.32
C TYR A 66 13.63 -1.49 -7.69
N ASN A 67 12.56 -2.03 -7.13
CA ASN A 67 11.56 -1.24 -6.43
C ASN A 67 11.01 -2.05 -5.25
N CYS A 68 11.63 -1.87 -4.09
CA CYS A 68 11.30 -2.64 -2.90
C CYS A 68 9.85 -2.47 -2.44
N ASN A 69 9.19 -1.37 -2.82
CA ASN A 69 7.77 -1.14 -2.53
C ASN A 69 6.86 -2.18 -3.22
N LEU A 70 7.36 -2.93 -4.20
CA LEU A 70 6.60 -3.98 -4.87
C LEU A 70 6.47 -5.27 -4.06
N TRP A 71 7.07 -5.34 -2.87
CA TRP A 71 6.98 -6.51 -2.00
C TRP A 71 5.53 -6.92 -1.65
N THR A 72 4.58 -5.98 -1.66
CA THR A 72 3.16 -6.26 -1.34
C THR A 72 2.39 -6.94 -2.48
N MET A 73 2.92 -6.96 -3.71
CA MET A 73 2.18 -7.46 -4.88
C MET A 73 1.85 -8.97 -4.78
N ARG A 74 2.77 -9.77 -4.25
CA ARG A 74 2.56 -11.20 -4.02
C ARG A 74 1.46 -11.48 -2.98
N PRO A 75 1.54 -10.93 -1.74
CA PRO A 75 0.46 -11.12 -0.77
C PRO A 75 -0.87 -10.51 -1.24
N GLU A 76 -0.86 -9.40 -2.00
CA GLU A 76 -2.08 -8.83 -2.59
C GLU A 76 -2.76 -9.78 -3.60
N LEU A 77 -1.97 -10.41 -4.47
CA LEU A 77 -2.48 -11.38 -5.45
C LEU A 77 -3.07 -12.61 -4.75
N ILE A 78 -2.34 -13.19 -3.80
CA ILE A 78 -2.75 -14.39 -3.08
C ILE A 78 -3.96 -14.10 -2.20
N GLY A 79 -3.92 -13.02 -1.41
CA GLY A 79 -5.00 -12.64 -0.50
C GLY A 79 -6.32 -12.33 -1.23
N SER A 80 -6.26 -11.60 -2.34
CA SER A 80 -7.46 -11.31 -3.15
C SER A 80 -8.04 -12.56 -3.81
N LEU A 81 -7.19 -13.48 -4.31
CA LEU A 81 -7.64 -14.74 -4.87
C LEU A 81 -8.40 -15.58 -3.83
N PHE A 82 -7.91 -15.66 -2.58
CA PHE A 82 -8.64 -16.34 -1.52
C PHE A 82 -10.00 -15.72 -1.23
N VAL A 83 -10.07 -14.39 -1.15
CA VAL A 83 -11.35 -13.69 -0.93
C VAL A 83 -12.33 -13.99 -2.08
N PHE A 84 -11.88 -14.01 -3.33
CA PHE A 84 -12.75 -14.37 -4.45
C PHE A 84 -13.21 -15.83 -4.42
N LEU A 85 -12.30 -16.77 -4.13
CA LEU A 85 -12.63 -18.20 -4.05
C LEU A 85 -13.63 -18.48 -2.92
N VAL A 86 -13.41 -17.90 -1.73
CA VAL A 86 -14.32 -18.09 -0.58
C VAL A 86 -15.69 -17.47 -0.87
N ASN A 87 -15.76 -16.31 -1.51
CA ASN A 87 -17.05 -15.71 -1.89
C ASN A 87 -17.76 -16.47 -3.01
N ALA A 88 -17.03 -17.08 -3.94
CA ALA A 88 -17.60 -17.89 -5.02
C ALA A 88 -18.12 -19.24 -4.51
N ALA A 89 -17.41 -19.88 -3.58
CA ALA A 89 -17.76 -21.20 -3.03
C ALA A 89 -18.73 -21.11 -1.83
N GLY A 90 -18.62 -20.06 -1.02
CA GLY A 90 -19.32 -19.90 0.24
C GLY A 90 -20.75 -19.40 0.08
N ARG A 91 -21.71 -20.34 0.11
CA ARG A 91 -23.14 -20.07 -0.02
C ARG A 91 -23.75 -19.29 1.15
N THR A 92 -23.23 -19.47 2.36
CA THR A 92 -23.76 -18.84 3.58
C THR A 92 -22.69 -18.02 4.31
N PRO A 93 -23.08 -16.96 5.04
CA PRO A 93 -22.14 -16.11 5.76
C PRO A 93 -21.33 -16.88 6.82
N ARG A 94 -21.94 -17.89 7.45
CA ARG A 94 -21.25 -18.74 8.44
C ARG A 94 -20.14 -19.57 7.82
N ILE A 95 -20.37 -20.17 6.65
CA ILE A 95 -19.34 -20.96 5.95
C ILE A 95 -18.20 -20.04 5.49
N ARG A 96 -18.51 -18.86 4.94
CA ARG A 96 -17.50 -17.86 4.58
C ARG A 96 -16.66 -17.44 5.77
N ALA A 97 -17.30 -17.12 6.89
CA ALA A 97 -16.62 -16.75 8.12
C ALA A 97 -15.69 -17.87 8.63
N MET A 98 -16.16 -19.14 8.63
CA MET A 98 -15.32 -20.28 8.97
C MET A 98 -14.11 -20.41 8.04
N CYS A 99 -14.29 -20.27 6.72
CA CYS A 99 -13.19 -20.29 5.76
C CYS A 99 -12.19 -19.15 6.03
N TYR A 100 -12.66 -17.92 6.30
CA TYR A 100 -11.78 -16.80 6.61
C TYR A 100 -11.02 -17.00 7.93
N ILE A 101 -11.65 -17.56 8.96
CA ILE A 101 -10.98 -17.91 10.22
C ILE A 101 -9.89 -18.96 9.96
N LEU A 102 -10.21 -20.04 9.23
CA LEU A 102 -9.22 -21.08 8.90
C LEU A 102 -8.04 -20.52 8.10
N LEU A 103 -8.30 -19.65 7.13
CA LEU A 103 -7.25 -18.96 6.37
C LEU A 103 -6.41 -18.03 7.27
N SER A 104 -7.04 -17.34 8.22
CA SER A 104 -6.33 -16.46 9.16
C SER A 104 -5.39 -17.24 10.08
N VAL A 105 -5.80 -18.44 10.50
CA VAL A 105 -4.95 -19.35 11.28
C VAL A 105 -3.82 -19.93 10.41
N GLY A 106 -4.11 -20.30 9.16
CA GLY A 106 -3.10 -20.85 8.24
C GLY A 106 -2.01 -19.85 7.83
N TYR A 107 -2.36 -18.57 7.71
CA TYR A 107 -1.44 -17.47 7.39
C TYR A 107 -1.05 -16.65 8.63
N TRP A 108 -1.00 -17.31 9.80
CA TRP A 108 -0.59 -16.66 11.03
C TRP A 108 0.85 -16.15 10.91
N GLY A 109 1.06 -14.86 11.13
CA GLY A 109 2.37 -14.21 10.98
C GLY A 109 2.70 -13.77 9.56
N ASP A 110 1.74 -13.75 8.63
CA ASP A 110 1.91 -13.20 7.28
C ASP A 110 0.86 -12.10 7.01
N TYR A 111 1.23 -11.05 6.27
CA TYR A 111 0.33 -9.97 5.86
C TYR A 111 -0.89 -10.46 5.05
N VAL A 112 -0.81 -11.63 4.42
CA VAL A 112 -1.96 -12.27 3.75
C VAL A 112 -3.16 -12.42 4.70
N LEU A 113 -2.96 -12.62 6.01
CA LEU A 113 -4.05 -12.71 6.99
C LEU A 113 -4.94 -11.45 7.04
N LEU A 114 -4.44 -10.28 6.65
CA LEU A 114 -5.26 -9.05 6.65
C LEU A 114 -6.41 -9.10 5.64
N PHE A 115 -6.30 -9.91 4.59
CA PHE A 115 -7.37 -10.10 3.60
C PHE A 115 -8.60 -10.82 4.17
N PRO A 116 -8.49 -12.04 4.74
CA PRO A 116 -9.63 -12.70 5.38
C PRO A 116 -10.15 -11.91 6.58
N VAL A 117 -9.28 -11.24 7.36
CA VAL A 117 -9.72 -10.36 8.46
C VAL A 117 -10.54 -9.18 7.93
N GLY A 118 -10.10 -8.52 6.87
CA GLY A 118 -10.86 -7.45 6.21
C GLY A 118 -12.20 -7.93 5.65
N ALA A 119 -12.25 -9.13 5.10
CA ALA A 119 -13.49 -9.76 4.63
C ALA A 119 -14.46 -10.04 5.79
N LEU A 120 -13.96 -10.54 6.92
CA LEU A 120 -14.75 -10.72 8.14
C LEU A 120 -15.30 -9.40 8.68
N LEU A 121 -14.49 -8.34 8.71
CA LEU A 121 -14.95 -7.00 9.11
C LEU A 121 -16.09 -6.49 8.22
N HIS A 122 -16.03 -6.78 6.92
CA HIS A 122 -17.10 -6.41 5.99
C HIS A 122 -18.39 -7.21 6.25
N GLU A 123 -18.25 -8.51 6.44
CA GLU A 123 -19.38 -9.43 6.64
C GLU A 123 -20.16 -9.12 7.93
N TYR A 124 -19.45 -8.76 9.01
CA TYR A 124 -20.03 -8.44 10.32
C TYR A 124 -20.09 -6.94 10.62
N ARG A 125 -20.01 -6.08 9.60
CA ARG A 125 -19.95 -4.62 9.79
C ARG A 125 -21.10 -4.05 10.62
N ASN A 126 -22.31 -4.59 10.46
CA ASN A 126 -23.50 -4.10 11.16
C ASN A 126 -23.46 -4.47 12.65
N ASP A 127 -23.01 -5.67 12.97
CA ASP A 127 -22.86 -6.14 14.35
C ASP A 127 -21.74 -5.38 15.06
N LEU A 128 -20.63 -5.13 14.36
CA LEU A 128 -19.55 -4.26 14.84
C LEU A 128 -20.03 -2.83 15.08
N GLY A 129 -20.86 -2.28 14.19
CA GLY A 129 -21.45 -0.96 14.37
C GLY A 129 -22.35 -0.85 15.59
N GLN A 130 -23.12 -1.89 15.89
CA GLN A 130 -23.93 -1.99 17.11
C GLN A 130 -23.07 -2.12 18.37
N ALA A 131 -21.99 -2.93 18.32
CA ALA A 131 -21.06 -3.09 19.44
C ALA A 131 -20.24 -1.83 19.71
N GLN A 132 -19.91 -1.04 18.68
CA GLN A 132 -19.21 0.24 18.80
C GLN A 132 -20.19 1.39 19.08
N ASN A 133 -21.02 1.25 20.10
CA ASN A 133 -21.98 2.28 20.46
C ASN A 133 -21.26 3.46 21.15
N GLY A 134 -21.45 4.67 20.62
CA GLY A 134 -20.85 5.89 21.13
C GLY A 134 -19.54 6.32 20.46
N THR A 135 -19.41 7.64 20.25
CA THR A 135 -18.25 8.26 19.60
C THR A 135 -16.96 8.08 20.40
N ALA A 136 -17.04 8.05 21.73
CA ALA A 136 -15.87 7.86 22.60
C ALA A 136 -15.21 6.49 22.39
N TRP A 137 -16.01 5.42 22.24
CA TRP A 137 -15.48 4.09 21.95
C TRP A 137 -14.82 4.01 20.57
N LYS A 138 -15.48 4.59 19.55
CA LYS A 138 -14.90 4.68 18.20
C LYS A 138 -13.57 5.44 18.20
N ALA A 139 -13.49 6.54 18.95
CA ALA A 139 -12.26 7.29 19.16
C ALA A 139 -11.19 6.47 19.88
N ALA A 140 -11.55 5.74 20.93
CA ALA A 140 -10.62 4.88 21.66
C ALA A 140 -10.04 3.76 20.78
N VAL A 141 -10.89 3.08 19.99
CA VAL A 141 -10.45 2.04 19.04
C VAL A 141 -9.57 2.66 17.94
N PHE A 142 -9.95 3.82 17.40
CA PHE A 142 -9.17 4.52 16.38
C PHE A 142 -7.80 4.96 16.90
N LEU A 143 -7.74 5.61 18.07
CA LEU A 143 -6.50 6.10 18.67
C LEU A 143 -5.59 4.96 19.09
N THR A 144 -6.15 3.89 19.66
CA THR A 144 -5.38 2.67 19.97
C THR A 144 -4.83 2.04 18.70
N GLY A 145 -5.65 1.93 17.65
CA GLY A 145 -5.19 1.43 16.36
C GLY A 145 -4.07 2.28 15.75
N LEU A 146 -4.21 3.61 15.82
CA LEU A 146 -3.21 4.56 15.35
C LEU A 146 -1.89 4.43 16.12
N LEU A 147 -1.99 4.26 17.44
CA LEU A 147 -0.83 4.01 18.30
C LEU A 147 -0.15 2.70 17.93
N LEU A 148 -0.89 1.60 17.78
CA LEU A 148 -0.29 0.30 17.46
C LEU A 148 0.36 0.24 16.06
N VAL A 149 -0.16 1.00 15.09
CA VAL A 149 0.46 1.11 13.76
C VAL A 149 1.70 2.00 13.76
N SER A 150 1.71 3.06 14.56
CA SER A 150 2.72 4.13 14.47
C SER A 150 3.79 4.05 15.55
N ALA A 151 3.53 3.37 16.67
CA ALA A 151 4.42 3.33 17.82
C ALA A 151 5.66 2.50 17.48
N PRO A 152 6.88 3.06 17.61
CA PRO A 152 8.07 2.25 17.51
C PRO A 152 8.03 1.16 18.59
N GLN A 153 8.50 -0.04 18.26
CA GLN A 153 8.40 -1.23 19.12
C GLN A 153 8.92 -0.98 20.55
N ILE A 154 9.94 -0.11 20.70
CA ILE A 154 10.50 0.30 22.00
C ILE A 154 9.44 0.95 22.92
N TRP A 155 8.48 1.69 22.37
CA TRP A 155 7.41 2.34 23.13
C TRP A 155 6.36 1.34 23.57
N LEU A 156 6.02 0.38 22.70
CA LEU A 156 5.10 -0.72 23.03
C LEU A 156 5.68 -1.58 24.15
N HIS A 157 6.98 -1.88 24.11
CA HIS A 157 7.65 -2.63 25.17
C HIS A 157 7.66 -1.86 26.50
N ARG A 158 7.90 -0.53 26.47
CA ARG A 158 7.82 0.33 27.67
C ARG A 158 6.42 0.40 28.28
N LEU A 159 5.37 0.16 27.49
CA LEU A 159 3.99 0.05 27.97
C LEU A 159 3.67 -1.33 28.58
N GLY A 160 4.66 -2.22 28.69
CA GLY A 160 4.50 -3.56 29.26
C GLY A 160 3.82 -4.56 28.32
N LEU A 161 3.69 -4.23 27.04
CA LEU A 161 3.14 -5.16 26.04
C LEU A 161 4.15 -6.28 25.72
N PRO A 162 3.66 -7.50 25.42
CA PRO A 162 4.54 -8.63 25.14
C PRO A 162 5.44 -8.32 23.95
N ALA A 163 6.70 -8.76 24.04
CA ALA A 163 7.71 -8.65 22.99
C ALA A 163 7.44 -9.65 21.86
N ILE A 164 6.27 -9.53 21.24
CA ILE A 164 5.95 -10.18 19.97
C ILE A 164 6.51 -9.34 18.83
N ASP A 165 6.70 -9.97 17.67
CA ASP A 165 7.12 -9.29 16.46
C ASP A 165 6.20 -8.07 16.19
N GLY A 166 6.80 -6.91 15.89
CA GLY A 166 6.05 -5.69 15.59
C GLY A 166 5.07 -5.86 14.44
N LEU A 167 5.30 -6.84 13.57
CA LEU A 167 4.34 -7.30 12.57
C LEU A 167 2.92 -7.47 13.15
N TYR A 168 2.78 -8.17 14.27
CA TYR A 168 1.47 -8.45 14.88
C TYR A 168 0.79 -7.18 15.39
N TRP A 169 1.56 -6.27 15.98
CA TRP A 169 1.04 -4.98 16.45
C TRP A 169 0.56 -4.11 15.29
N HIS A 170 1.30 -4.07 14.19
CA HIS A 170 0.89 -3.35 13.00
C HIS A 170 -0.38 -3.95 12.37
N MET A 171 -0.49 -5.28 12.30
CA MET A 171 -1.69 -5.97 11.80
C MET A 171 -2.93 -5.69 12.65
N LEU A 172 -2.78 -5.77 13.98
CA LEU A 172 -3.86 -5.49 14.92
C LEU A 172 -4.28 -4.02 14.83
N GLY A 173 -3.32 -3.10 14.83
CA GLY A 173 -3.59 -1.68 14.71
C GLY A 173 -4.30 -1.30 13.41
N ALA A 174 -3.87 -1.87 12.28
CA ALA A 174 -4.51 -1.69 10.99
C ALA A 174 -5.96 -2.20 10.99
N THR A 175 -6.19 -3.38 11.59
CA THR A 175 -7.53 -3.95 11.75
C THR A 175 -8.45 -3.05 12.58
N MET A 176 -7.94 -2.52 13.71
CA MET A 176 -8.68 -1.59 14.57
C MET A 176 -8.99 -0.27 13.86
N LEU A 177 -8.04 0.30 13.12
CA LEU A 177 -8.25 1.51 12.34
C LEU A 177 -9.36 1.33 11.31
N VAL A 178 -9.31 0.26 10.51
CA VAL A 178 -10.34 -0.04 9.52
C VAL A 178 -11.69 -0.27 10.19
N ALA A 179 -11.75 -1.04 11.27
CA ALA A 179 -13.00 -1.29 12.00
C ALA A 179 -13.62 -0.01 12.57
N ALA A 180 -12.81 0.93 13.07
CA ALA A 180 -13.30 2.23 13.56
C ALA A 180 -13.78 3.12 12.42
N ILE A 181 -13.03 3.21 11.31
CA ILE A 181 -13.38 4.02 10.14
C ILE A 181 -14.69 3.51 9.51
N LEU A 182 -14.90 2.20 9.42
CA LEU A 182 -16.12 1.60 8.86
C LEU A 182 -17.40 2.02 9.61
N ASN A 183 -17.29 2.39 10.89
CA ASN A 183 -18.42 2.72 11.74
C ASN A 183 -18.47 4.20 12.16
N TRP A 184 -17.60 5.05 11.60
CA TRP A 184 -17.50 6.47 12.00
C TRP A 184 -17.78 7.42 10.82
N PRO A 185 -19.02 7.94 10.69
CA PRO A 185 -19.43 8.78 9.57
C PRO A 185 -18.60 10.05 9.40
N LEU A 186 -18.17 10.68 10.52
CA LEU A 186 -17.31 11.87 10.47
C LEU A 186 -15.95 11.57 9.81
N LEU A 187 -15.28 10.48 10.21
CA LEU A 187 -14.01 10.09 9.59
C LEU A 187 -14.21 9.70 8.13
N GLN A 188 -15.30 9.01 7.79
CA GLN A 188 -15.63 8.71 6.40
C GLN A 188 -15.87 9.97 5.58
N ALA A 189 -16.51 11.00 6.14
CA ALA A 189 -16.74 12.27 5.46
C ALA A 189 -15.41 13.03 5.24
N VAL A 190 -14.53 13.05 6.24
CA VAL A 190 -13.21 13.69 6.15
C VAL A 190 -12.32 12.98 5.13
N LEU A 191 -12.15 11.66 5.25
CA LEU A 191 -11.34 10.84 4.35
C LEU A 191 -11.95 10.75 2.94
N GLY A 192 -13.28 10.80 2.85
CA GLY A 192 -14.03 10.82 1.60
C GLY A 192 -14.10 12.19 0.94
N GLY A 193 -13.60 13.25 1.58
CA GLY A 193 -13.57 14.61 1.07
C GLY A 193 -12.65 14.81 -0.14
N ALA A 194 -12.57 16.04 -0.66
CA ALA A 194 -11.76 16.33 -1.85
C ALA A 194 -10.27 15.98 -1.67
N VAL A 195 -9.69 16.36 -0.51
CA VAL A 195 -8.28 16.10 -0.19
C VAL A 195 -8.03 14.60 -0.01
N GLY A 196 -8.85 13.90 0.77
CA GLY A 196 -8.66 12.46 0.99
C GLY A 196 -8.80 11.64 -0.30
N ARG A 197 -9.73 12.02 -1.19
CA ARG A 197 -9.83 11.43 -2.53
C ARG A 197 -8.63 11.75 -3.42
N LEU A 198 -8.07 12.96 -3.34
CA LEU A 198 -6.85 13.31 -4.07
C LEU A 198 -5.67 12.47 -3.59
N LEU A 199 -5.44 12.42 -2.27
CA LEU A 199 -4.39 11.61 -1.66
C LEU A 199 -4.55 10.13 -2.03
N GLY A 200 -5.78 9.59 -1.97
CA GLY A 200 -6.06 8.21 -2.38
C GLY A 200 -5.85 7.93 -3.88
N ARG A 201 -5.94 8.94 -4.75
CA ARG A 201 -5.64 8.80 -6.18
C ARG A 201 -4.15 8.73 -6.45
N ILE A 202 -3.36 9.57 -5.78
CA ILE A 202 -1.91 9.64 -6.00
C ILE A 202 -1.10 8.67 -5.13
N SER A 203 -1.72 8.10 -4.08
CA SER A 203 -1.05 7.26 -3.08
C SER A 203 -0.27 6.10 -3.68
N PHE A 204 -0.82 5.46 -4.70
CA PHE A 204 -0.16 4.33 -5.36
C PHE A 204 1.15 4.75 -6.02
N VAL A 205 1.14 5.82 -6.81
CA VAL A 205 2.37 6.33 -7.46
C VAL A 205 3.35 6.83 -6.41
N LEU A 206 2.87 7.57 -5.43
CA LEU A 206 3.66 8.08 -4.31
C LEU A 206 4.39 6.95 -3.59
N TYR A 207 3.66 5.89 -3.28
CA TYR A 207 4.20 4.69 -2.65
C TYR A 207 5.26 4.02 -3.52
N LEU A 208 5.14 3.99 -4.84
CA LEU A 208 6.14 3.34 -5.68
C LEU A 208 7.44 4.15 -5.86
N ILE A 209 7.38 5.48 -5.79
CA ILE A 209 8.54 6.33 -6.12
C ILE A 209 9.31 6.86 -4.91
N HIS A 210 8.73 6.81 -3.71
CA HIS A 210 9.34 7.47 -2.55
C HIS A 210 10.70 6.88 -2.17
N VAL A 211 10.87 5.55 -2.20
CA VAL A 211 12.17 4.92 -1.86
C VAL A 211 13.28 5.30 -2.86
N PRO A 212 13.11 5.18 -4.19
CA PRO A 212 14.08 5.70 -5.14
C PRO A 212 14.45 7.18 -4.91
N ILE A 213 13.49 8.04 -4.60
CA ILE A 213 13.74 9.46 -4.31
C ILE A 213 14.53 9.63 -3.00
N ILE A 214 14.19 8.87 -1.96
CA ILE A 214 14.89 8.89 -0.66
C ILE A 214 16.36 8.45 -0.82
N CYS A 215 16.59 7.37 -1.56
CA CYS A 215 17.93 6.84 -1.78
C CYS A 215 18.79 7.70 -2.72
N SER A 216 18.18 8.60 -3.49
CA SER A 216 18.87 9.51 -4.41
C SER A 216 18.89 10.94 -3.86
N LEU A 217 17.86 11.74 -4.16
CA LEU A 217 17.76 13.16 -3.81
C LEU A 217 17.93 13.42 -2.30
N THR A 218 17.21 12.69 -1.45
CA THR A 218 17.26 12.93 0.00
C THR A 218 18.64 12.62 0.55
N SER A 219 19.23 11.51 0.10
CA SER A 219 20.59 11.11 0.47
C SER A 219 21.63 12.12 -0.02
N TRP A 220 21.47 12.66 -1.24
CA TRP A 220 22.34 13.72 -1.75
C TRP A 220 22.24 15.01 -0.92
N LEU A 221 21.02 15.43 -0.55
CA LEU A 221 20.82 16.62 0.29
C LEU A 221 21.44 16.46 1.67
N VAL A 222 21.29 15.29 2.29
CA VAL A 222 21.89 15.01 3.61
C VAL A 222 23.42 15.12 3.59
N LEU A 223 24.06 14.79 2.46
CA LEU A 223 25.52 14.85 2.31
C LEU A 223 26.05 16.25 1.96
N ASN A 224 25.26 17.08 1.27
CA ASN A 224 25.73 18.34 0.68
C ASN A 224 25.18 19.60 1.39
N VAL A 225 24.16 19.46 2.24
CA VAL A 225 23.60 20.57 3.02
C VAL A 225 24.30 20.62 4.39
N PRO A 226 24.55 21.82 4.94
CA PRO A 226 25.09 21.97 6.29
C PRO A 226 24.32 21.14 7.33
N PRO A 227 24.98 20.46 8.28
CA PRO A 227 24.34 19.50 9.19
C PRO A 227 23.14 20.05 9.99
N ASN A 228 23.17 21.34 10.32
CA ASN A 228 22.08 22.04 11.02
C ASN A 228 20.81 22.23 10.16
N LEU A 229 20.94 22.22 8.84
CA LEU A 229 19.83 22.36 7.88
C LEU A 229 19.55 21.09 7.09
N ALA A 230 20.45 20.11 7.12
CA ALA A 230 20.38 18.90 6.32
C ALA A 230 19.05 18.16 6.49
N THR A 231 18.66 17.83 7.72
CA THR A 231 17.42 17.10 8.00
C THR A 231 16.15 17.86 7.58
N PRO A 232 15.91 19.12 8.03
CA PRO A 232 14.69 19.83 7.63
C PRO A 232 14.64 20.15 6.14
N ALA A 233 15.77 20.48 5.51
CA ALA A 233 15.84 20.74 4.06
C ALA A 233 15.58 19.46 3.26
N ALA A 234 16.24 18.35 3.64
CA ALA A 234 16.05 17.06 2.98
C ALA A 234 14.61 16.57 3.14
N ALA A 235 14.02 16.62 4.34
CA ALA A 235 12.63 16.22 4.56
C ALA A 235 11.65 17.06 3.73
N SER A 236 11.79 18.40 3.76
CA SER A 236 10.90 19.31 3.03
C SER A 236 11.02 19.11 1.51
N ALA A 237 12.24 19.04 0.99
CA ALA A 237 12.48 18.80 -0.43
C ALA A 237 11.95 17.43 -0.86
N THR A 238 12.13 16.39 -0.04
CA THR A 238 11.61 15.04 -0.31
C THR A 238 10.10 15.06 -0.40
N ILE A 239 9.41 15.66 0.58
CA ILE A 239 7.95 15.76 0.58
C ILE A 239 7.50 16.51 -0.69
N VAL A 240 8.06 17.69 -0.96
CA VAL A 240 7.66 18.49 -2.13
C VAL A 240 7.88 17.71 -3.43
N VAL A 241 9.05 17.09 -3.62
CA VAL A 241 9.40 16.38 -4.85
C VAL A 241 8.56 15.11 -5.00
N VAL A 242 8.42 14.30 -3.95
CA VAL A 242 7.61 13.08 -3.99
C VAL A 242 6.16 13.42 -4.34
N PHE A 243 5.56 14.44 -3.73
CA PHE A 243 4.19 14.84 -4.05
C PHE A 243 4.08 15.42 -5.46
N ALA A 244 5.00 16.30 -5.88
CA ALA A 244 5.00 16.90 -7.21
C ALA A 244 5.13 15.84 -8.32
N VAL A 245 6.09 14.92 -8.17
CA VAL A 245 6.30 13.82 -9.12
C VAL A 245 5.10 12.88 -9.11
N SER A 246 4.53 12.56 -7.94
CA SER A 246 3.32 11.73 -7.85
C SER A 246 2.13 12.34 -8.59
N ILE A 247 1.90 13.64 -8.43
CA ILE A 247 0.81 14.36 -9.10
C ILE A 247 1.04 14.41 -10.62
N ALA A 248 2.28 14.68 -11.06
CA ALA A 248 2.65 14.73 -12.47
C ALA A 248 2.49 13.35 -13.14
N MET A 249 2.99 12.31 -12.49
CA MET A 249 2.98 10.94 -13.01
C MET A 249 1.63 10.25 -12.87
N TYR A 250 0.78 10.61 -11.91
CA TYR A 250 -0.54 10.00 -11.68
C TYR A 250 -1.38 9.88 -12.96
N ARG A 251 -1.40 10.94 -13.79
CA ARG A 251 -2.15 10.96 -15.05
C ARG A 251 -1.68 9.91 -16.06
N TRP A 252 -0.40 9.59 -16.05
CA TRP A 252 0.23 8.71 -17.04
C TRP A 252 0.26 7.27 -16.52
N ILE A 253 0.54 7.13 -15.23
CA ILE A 253 0.76 5.86 -14.57
C ILE A 253 -0.56 5.17 -14.20
N ASP A 254 -1.53 5.86 -13.61
CA ASP A 254 -2.76 5.20 -13.12
C ASP A 254 -3.94 5.39 -14.08
N LEU A 255 -4.14 6.59 -14.63
CA LEU A 255 -5.33 6.90 -15.45
C LEU A 255 -5.33 6.24 -16.85
N LEU A 256 -4.18 6.07 -17.50
CA LEU A 256 -4.13 5.43 -18.82
C LEU A 256 -4.31 3.91 -18.74
N PRO A 257 -3.57 3.18 -17.87
CA PRO A 257 -3.72 1.73 -17.75
C PRO A 257 -5.09 1.31 -17.23
N THR A 258 -5.70 2.11 -16.35
CA THR A 258 -7.09 1.86 -15.90
C THR A 258 -8.10 1.93 -17.04
N ARG A 259 -8.00 2.93 -17.91
CA ARG A 259 -8.89 3.09 -19.07
C ARG A 259 -8.71 1.95 -20.07
N TRP A 260 -7.47 1.56 -20.35
CA TRP A 260 -7.18 0.44 -21.24
C TRP A 260 -7.67 -0.89 -20.66
N SER A 261 -7.42 -1.14 -19.36
CA SER A 261 -7.90 -2.35 -18.68
C SER A 261 -9.43 -2.44 -18.67
N ARG A 262 -10.15 -1.33 -18.45
CA ARG A 262 -11.62 -1.30 -18.52
C ARG A 262 -12.15 -1.51 -19.93
N SER A 263 -11.40 -1.09 -20.94
CA SER A 263 -11.80 -1.26 -22.34
C SER A 263 -11.56 -2.70 -22.80
N ALA A 264 -10.42 -3.30 -22.42
CA ALA A 264 -10.15 -4.72 -22.62
C ALA A 264 -11.17 -5.61 -21.89
N GLY A 265 -11.50 -5.29 -20.63
CA GLY A 265 -12.54 -6.02 -19.88
C GLY A 265 -13.90 -5.97 -20.58
N ARG A 266 -14.34 -4.79 -21.04
CA ARG A 266 -15.59 -4.65 -21.80
C ARG A 266 -15.59 -5.42 -23.13
N ALA A 267 -14.45 -5.50 -23.80
CA ALA A 267 -14.31 -6.29 -25.02
C ALA A 267 -14.45 -7.80 -24.74
N VAL A 268 -13.86 -8.28 -23.63
CA VAL A 268 -13.99 -9.67 -23.18
C VAL A 268 -15.42 -9.99 -22.73
N ASP A 269 -16.06 -9.10 -21.97
CA ASP A 269 -17.46 -9.26 -21.54
C ASP A 269 -18.41 -9.31 -22.74
N GLY A 270 -18.16 -8.47 -23.76
CA GLY A 270 -18.88 -8.47 -25.02
C GLY A 270 -18.67 -9.76 -25.83
N TRP A 271 -17.45 -10.31 -25.82
CA TRP A 271 -17.12 -11.58 -26.49
C TRP A 271 -17.75 -12.79 -25.78
N LEU A 272 -17.81 -12.78 -24.45
CA LEU A 272 -18.40 -13.85 -23.63
C LEU A 272 -19.93 -13.76 -23.52
N GLY A 273 -20.59 -12.82 -24.23
CA GLY A 273 -22.05 -12.66 -24.19
C GLY A 273 -22.62 -12.34 -22.80
N SER A 274 -21.76 -11.91 -21.87
CA SER A 274 -22.13 -11.64 -20.49
C SER A 274 -22.84 -10.29 -20.44
N ARG A 275 -24.17 -10.31 -20.28
CA ARG A 275 -24.93 -9.07 -20.02
C ARG A 275 -24.33 -8.39 -18.78
N PRO A 276 -24.04 -7.08 -18.83
CA PRO A 276 -23.49 -6.39 -17.67
C PRO A 276 -24.47 -6.49 -16.49
N LEU A 277 -24.01 -7.06 -15.36
CA LEU A 277 -24.78 -7.19 -14.12
C LEU A 277 -25.07 -5.84 -13.42
N VAL A 278 -24.59 -4.72 -13.98
CA VAL A 278 -24.80 -3.38 -13.41
C VAL A 278 -25.11 -2.42 -14.56
N LYS A 279 -26.35 -1.90 -14.60
CA LYS A 279 -26.68 -0.72 -15.41
C LYS A 279 -25.86 0.45 -14.86
N PRO A 280 -25.13 1.22 -15.69
CA PRO A 280 -24.48 2.44 -15.23
C PRO A 280 -25.56 3.42 -14.76
N ASP A 281 -25.42 3.88 -13.52
CA ASP A 281 -26.24 4.95 -12.95
C ASP A 281 -26.05 6.21 -13.81
N LYS A 282 -27.15 6.71 -14.38
CA LYS A 282 -27.18 7.80 -15.37
C LYS A 282 -27.12 9.21 -14.73
N THR A 283 -26.50 9.36 -13.55
CA THR A 283 -26.61 10.58 -12.76
C THR A 283 -25.34 11.44 -12.68
N VAL A 284 -24.33 11.19 -13.51
CA VAL A 284 -23.18 12.11 -13.61
C VAL A 284 -22.88 12.46 -15.08
N GLN A 285 -23.76 13.27 -15.66
CA GLN A 285 -23.43 14.14 -16.79
C GLN A 285 -23.69 15.59 -16.38
N SER A 286 -22.57 16.32 -16.16
CA SER A 286 -22.36 17.77 -16.35
C SER A 286 -23.17 18.79 -15.53
N PRO A 287 -22.66 20.03 -15.38
CA PRO A 287 -21.37 20.58 -15.86
C PRO A 287 -20.25 20.56 -14.81
#